data_AF-A0A3M2RP90-F1
#
_entry.id   AF-A0A3M2RP90-F1
#
_cell.length_a   1.000
_cell.length_b   1.000
_cell.length_c   1.000
_cell.angle_alpha   90.00
_cell.angle_beta   90.00
_cell.angle_gamma   90.00
#
_symmetry.space_group_name_H-M   'P 1'
#
loop_
_entity.id
_entity.type
_entity.pdbx_description
1 polymer ?
#
loop_
_entity_poly.entity_id
_entity_poly.type
_entity_poly.pdbx_seq_one_letter_code
_entity_poly.pdbx_strand_id
1 'polypeptide(L)' 'MTSASPPKPPTLEVLDLSSPPSFTKPSKRIHEGPDVARFLTSLAYRDIGIFILQLNHAL' A
#
# COMPACT_ATOMS: atom_id res chain seq x y z
N MET A 1 -21.82 29.10 -6.16
CA MET A 1 -20.75 28.58 -5.25
C MET A 1 -20.86 27.07 -5.24
N THR A 2 -20.03 26.37 -6.01
CA THR A 2 -20.08 24.90 -6.12
C THR A 2 -19.17 24.28 -5.05
N SER A 3 -19.76 23.68 -4.02
CA SER A 3 -19.06 22.92 -3.00
C SER A 3 -18.57 21.59 -3.59
N ALA A 4 -17.30 21.52 -3.99
CA ALA A 4 -16.67 20.25 -4.35
C ALA A 4 -16.37 19.45 -3.07
N SER A 5 -16.86 18.21 -3.00
CA SER A 5 -16.47 17.28 -1.93
C SER A 5 -14.95 17.07 -2.00
N PRO A 6 -14.23 17.08 -0.86
CA PRO A 6 -12.82 16.75 -0.85
C PRO A 6 -12.61 15.31 -1.36
N PRO A 7 -11.49 15.04 -2.06
CA PRO A 7 -11.18 13.70 -2.55
C PRO A 7 -10.98 12.75 -1.37
N LYS A 8 -11.56 11.56 -1.47
CA LYS A 8 -11.38 10.50 -0.48
C LYS A 8 -9.91 10.06 -0.46
N PRO A 9 -9.27 9.94 0.73
CA PRO A 9 -7.89 9.47 0.80
C PRO A 9 -7.78 8.03 0.26
N PRO A 10 -6.62 7.65 -0.30
CA PRO A 10 -6.38 6.28 -0.73
C PRO A 10 -6.48 5.31 0.46
N THR A 11 -7.09 4.15 0.23
CA THR A 11 -7.29 3.11 1.24
C THR A 11 -6.89 1.76 0.69
N LEU A 12 -6.30 0.88 1.51
CA LEU A 12 -6.04 -0.50 1.10
C LEU A 12 -7.34 -1.25 0.81
N GLU A 13 -7.32 -2.07 -0.24
CA GLU A 13 -8.43 -2.96 -0.59
C GLU A 13 -8.52 -4.14 0.38
N VAL A 14 -9.74 -4.53 0.72
CA VAL A 14 -10.00 -5.73 1.53
C VAL A 14 -10.02 -6.94 0.60
N LEU A 15 -9.24 -7.97 0.95
CA LEU A 15 -9.17 -9.19 0.15
C LEU A 15 -10.49 -9.96 0.18
N ASP A 16 -10.95 -10.39 -1.00
CA ASP A 16 -12.03 -11.36 -1.12
C ASP A 16 -11.53 -12.75 -0.73
N LEU A 17 -12.01 -13.24 0.43
CA LEU A 17 -11.62 -14.54 0.96
C LEU A 17 -12.25 -15.71 0.20
N SER A 18 -13.27 -15.47 -0.63
CA SER A 18 -13.86 -16.50 -1.49
C SER A 18 -13.00 -16.80 -2.73
N SER A 19 -12.13 -15.88 -3.12
CA SER A 19 -11.19 -16.01 -4.24
C SER A 19 -9.84 -15.38 -3.90
N PRO A 20 -9.08 -15.98 -2.96
CA PRO A 20 -7.82 -15.41 -2.51
C PRO A 20 -6.77 -15.40 -3.65
N PRO A 21 -5.92 -14.36 -3.72
CA PRO A 21 -4.78 -14.37 -4.63
C PRO A 21 -3.80 -15.49 -4.25
N SER A 22 -2.96 -15.90 -5.21
CA SER A 22 -1.91 -16.88 -4.93
C SER A 22 -0.85 -16.29 -4.01
N PHE A 23 -0.84 -16.72 -2.75
CA PHE A 23 0.17 -16.34 -1.78
C PHE A 23 1.49 -17.07 -2.04
N THR A 24 2.59 -16.38 -1.76
CA THR A 24 3.95 -16.94 -1.88
C THR A 24 4.75 -16.62 -0.61
N LYS A 25 5.77 -17.45 -0.32
CA LYS A 25 6.65 -17.21 0.83
C LYS A 25 7.46 -15.91 0.59
N PRO A 26 7.44 -14.94 1.53
CA PRO A 26 8.27 -13.75 1.42
C PRO A 26 9.76 -14.07 1.31
N SER A 27 10.49 -13.28 0.52
CA SER A 27 11.93 -13.42 0.29
C SER A 27 12.62 -12.07 0.41
N LYS A 28 13.91 -12.06 0.76
CA LYS A 28 14.71 -10.84 0.77
C LYS A 28 14.81 -10.29 -0.66
N ARG A 29 14.46 -9.01 -0.84
CA ARG A 29 14.47 -8.32 -2.14
C ARG A 29 15.33 -7.05 -2.17
N ILE A 30 15.82 -6.61 -1.01
CA ILE A 30 16.76 -5.50 -0.87
C ILE A 30 18.04 -6.09 -0.28
N HIS A 31 19.06 -6.22 -1.11
CA HIS A 31 20.36 -6.78 -0.75
C HIS A 31 21.41 -5.67 -0.67
N GLU A 32 21.30 -4.67 -1.54
CA GLU A 32 22.24 -3.56 -1.67
C GLU A 32 21.54 -2.24 -1.98
N GLY A 33 22.31 -1.15 -2.01
CA GLY A 33 21.80 0.21 -2.22
C GLY A 33 20.92 0.38 -3.47
N PRO A 34 21.32 -0.10 -4.66
CA PRO A 34 20.51 -0.01 -5.88
C PRO A 34 19.11 -0.64 -5.77
N ASP A 35 18.92 -1.69 -4.97
CA ASP A 35 17.62 -2.34 -4.78
C ASP A 35 16.59 -1.43 -4.11
N VAL A 36 17.05 -0.41 -3.37
CA VAL A 36 16.17 0.54 -2.67
C VAL A 36 15.32 1.32 -3.67
N ALA A 37 15.87 1.71 -4.82
CA ALA A 37 15.12 2.42 -5.85
C ALA A 37 13.94 1.59 -6.38
N ARG A 38 14.15 0.27 -6.55
CA ARG A 38 13.08 -0.67 -6.90
C ARG A 38 12.05 -0.78 -5.78
N PHE A 39 12.49 -0.86 -4.52
CA PHE A 39 11.57 -0.93 -3.38
C PHE A 39 10.65 0.30 -3.31
N LEU A 40 11.21 1.50 -3.47
CA LEU A 40 10.46 2.77 -3.41
C LEU A 40 9.39 2.92 -4.50
N THR A 41 9.48 2.15 -5.59
CA THR A 41 8.49 2.14 -6.68
C THR A 41 7.58 0.90 -6.63
N SER A 42 7.73 0.05 -5.62
CA SER A 42 6.96 -1.20 -5.49
C SER A 42 5.57 -0.99 -4.87
N LEU A 43 4.67 -1.95 -5.13
CA LEU A 43 3.36 -2.01 -4.46
C LEU A 43 3.53 -2.10 -2.93
N ALA A 44 4.54 -2.83 -2.45
CA ALA A 44 4.79 -3.01 -1.02
C ALA A 44 5.08 -1.67 -0.32
N TYR A 45 5.94 -0.82 -0.89
CA TYR A 45 6.23 0.50 -0.31
C TYR A 45 5.01 1.41 -0.31
N ARG A 46 4.27 1.45 -1.43
CA ARG A 46 3.00 2.19 -1.53
C ARG A 46 2.01 1.75 -0.46
N ASP A 47 1.79 0.44 -0.34
CA ASP A 47 0.76 -0.12 0.54
C ASP A 47 1.11 0.08 2.01
N ILE A 48 2.40 -0.01 2.39
CA ILE A 48 2.88 0.37 3.73
C ILE A 48 2.56 1.84 4.03
N GLY A 49 2.85 2.75 3.09
CA GLY A 49 2.57 4.17 3.25
C GLY A 49 1.08 4.45 3.44
N ILE A 50 0.22 3.85 2.60
CA ILE A 50 -1.23 3.96 2.72
C ILE A 50 -1.69 3.44 4.08
N PHE A 51 -1.23 2.27 4.51
CA PHE A 51 -1.60 1.68 5.79
C PHE A 51 -1.30 2.61 6.97
N ILE A 52 -0.09 3.18 7.02
CA ILE A 52 0.31 4.11 8.09
C ILE A 52 -0.59 5.35 8.10
N LEU A 53 -0.86 5.93 6.94
CA LEU A 53 -1.72 7.12 6.83
C LEU A 53 -3.18 6.81 7.22
N GLN A 54 -3.69 5.64 6.84
CA GLN A 54 -5.02 5.17 7.25
C GLN A 54 -5.11 5.00 8.76
N LEU A 55 -4.11 4.39 9.40
CA LEU A 55 -4.05 4.24 10.85
C LEU A 55 -4.02 5.60 11.55
N ASN A 56 -3.19 6.53 11.07
CA ASN A 56 -3.10 7.87 11.63
C ASN A 56 -4.44 8.62 11.55
N HIS A 57 -5.21 8.42 10.47
CA HIS A 57 -6.53 9.02 10.32
C HIS A 57 -7.62 8.35 11.18
N ALA A 58 -7.36 7.14 11.69
CA ALA A 58 -8.31 6.39 12.53
C ALA A 58 -8.14 6.65 14.04
N LEU A 59 -7.07 7.33 14.44
CA LEU A 59 -6.79 7.78 15.81
C LEU A 59 -7.37 9.17 16.07
#